data_AF-A0A0G2EKT6-F1
#
_entry.id   AF-A0A0G2EKT6-F1
#
_cell.length_a   1.000
_cell.length_b   1.000
_cell.length_c   1.000
_cell.angle_alpha   90.00
_cell.angle_beta   90.00
_cell.angle_gamma   90.00
#
_symmetry.space_group_name_H-M   'P 1'
#
loop_
_entity.id
_entity.type
_entity.pdbx_description
1 polymer ?
#
loop_
_entity_poly.entity_id
_entity_poly.type
_entity_poly.pdbx_seq_one_letter_code
_entity_poly.pdbx_strand_id
1 'polypeptide(L)'
;MQNREIILNLLKIVNIIILDNVEIQENLCFVGGIPIISHFAHKKFPSEIRQEAAAFVRQMYQTSTLTLQMFIGCGGLNVLVEFLEEDLEDDRDFVLIGVNGVWSVFNLQGPTPKNDFCRIFSRSSVLYPLSLVLSKVLEEDGEVAELLQDRIVGIFMLFSQAETHVKELVADRMVLKRVLKDLQRMRPANQISMLKFIKNLSMLTTTHEALQNSNAIEVLTDLLKSSMKMKHFREVSNQILNILYNLCRLSKPRQEDAALNGVIPLLQTIVKTEWPLKEFALPILCDMAHSGKLLRS
;
A
#
# COMPACT_ATOMS: atom_id res chain seq x y z
N MET A 1 15.89 32.27 -19.99
CA MET A 1 15.26 31.36 -20.98
C MET A 1 16.30 30.44 -21.61
N GLN A 2 17.39 30.96 -22.19
CA GLN A 2 18.45 30.18 -22.85
C GLN A 2 19.05 29.02 -22.02
N ASN A 3 19.31 29.22 -20.72
CA ASN A 3 19.85 28.15 -19.85
C ASN A 3 18.85 26.99 -19.64
N ARG A 4 17.54 27.27 -19.63
CA ARG A 4 16.50 26.22 -19.47
C ARG A 4 16.44 25.34 -20.71
N GLU A 5 16.51 25.94 -21.89
CA GLU A 5 16.50 25.22 -23.16
C GLU A 5 17.75 24.34 -23.32
N ILE A 6 18.92 24.83 -22.88
CA ILE A 6 20.15 24.04 -22.85
C ILE A 6 19.99 22.82 -21.93
N ILE A 7 19.49 23.01 -20.70
CA ILE A 7 19.23 21.90 -19.76
C ILE A 7 18.29 20.87 -20.39
N LEU A 8 17.17 21.32 -20.96
CA LEU A 8 16.19 20.43 -21.60
C LEU A 8 16.82 19.62 -22.73
N ASN A 9 17.58 20.26 -23.61
CA ASN A 9 18.22 19.59 -24.74
C ASN A 9 19.30 18.60 -24.28
N LEU A 10 20.07 18.94 -23.25
CA LEU A 10 21.06 18.03 -22.68
C LEU A 10 20.40 16.81 -22.05
N LEU A 11 19.31 16.97 -21.30
CA LEU A 11 18.58 15.84 -20.72
C LEU A 11 18.01 14.92 -21.79
N LYS A 12 17.44 15.48 -22.86
CA LYS A 12 16.96 14.72 -24.04
C LYS A 12 18.08 13.91 -24.67
N ILE A 13 19.23 14.55 -24.93
CA ILE A 13 20.40 13.88 -25.52
C ILE A 13 20.88 12.74 -24.62
N VAL A 14 20.96 12.98 -23.30
CA VAL A 14 21.33 11.94 -22.33
C VAL A 14 20.34 10.79 -22.40
N ASN A 15 19.03 11.04 -22.33
CA ASN A 15 17.99 10.01 -22.40
C ASN A 15 18.08 9.17 -23.67
N ILE A 16 18.37 9.78 -24.82
CA ILE A 16 18.56 9.06 -26.09
C ILE A 16 19.81 8.18 -26.06
N ILE A 17 20.91 8.69 -25.51
CA ILE A 17 22.19 7.98 -25.44
C ILE A 17 22.10 6.75 -24.52
N ILE A 18 21.38 6.87 -23.41
CA ILE A 18 21.26 5.78 -22.43
C ILE A 18 20.17 4.77 -22.75
N LEU A 19 19.25 5.09 -23.66
CA LEU A 19 18.10 4.25 -23.99
C LEU A 19 18.56 2.86 -24.47
N ASP A 20 18.06 1.82 -23.81
CA ASP A 20 18.36 0.40 -24.08
C ASP A 20 19.87 0.05 -24.08
N ASN A 21 20.72 0.89 -23.47
CA ASN A 21 22.17 0.68 -23.39
C ASN A 21 22.66 0.57 -21.95
N VAL A 22 22.72 -0.67 -21.45
CA VAL A 22 23.10 -0.98 -20.06
C VAL A 22 24.51 -0.47 -19.73
N GLU A 23 25.47 -0.66 -20.63
CA GLU A 23 26.87 -0.26 -20.40
C GLU A 23 26.99 1.25 -20.21
N ILE A 24 26.32 2.04 -21.06
CA ILE A 24 26.35 3.50 -20.95
C ILE A 24 25.59 3.97 -19.70
N GLN A 25 24.47 3.33 -19.35
CA GLN A 25 23.74 3.63 -18.12
C GLN A 25 24.61 3.42 -16.89
N GLU A 26 25.29 2.28 -16.79
CA GLU A 26 26.18 1.96 -15.66
C GLU A 26 27.36 2.93 -15.61
N ASN A 27 28.00 3.22 -16.74
CA ASN A 27 29.08 4.21 -16.83
C ASN A 27 28.64 5.61 -16.38
N LEU A 28 27.45 6.06 -16.80
CA LEU A 28 26.88 7.33 -16.37
C LEU A 28 26.60 7.34 -14.86
N CYS A 29 26.12 6.23 -14.31
CA CYS A 29 25.90 6.10 -12.87
C CYS A 29 27.22 6.15 -12.08
N PHE A 30 28.27 5.48 -12.57
CA PHE A 30 29.61 5.49 -11.95
C PHE A 30 30.23 6.88 -11.85
N VAL A 31 29.98 7.75 -12.83
CA VAL A 31 30.49 9.14 -12.81
C VAL A 31 29.58 10.11 -12.05
N GLY A 32 28.56 9.62 -11.33
CA GLY A 32 27.67 10.45 -10.51
C GLY A 32 26.52 11.09 -11.29
N GLY A 33 26.11 10.53 -12.43
CA GLY A 33 25.01 11.05 -13.23
C GLY A 33 23.66 11.04 -12.51
N ILE A 34 23.38 10.03 -11.66
CA ILE A 34 22.09 9.90 -10.96
C ILE A 34 21.72 11.13 -10.13
N PRO A 35 22.53 11.58 -9.14
CA PRO A 35 22.16 12.73 -8.31
C PRO A 35 22.06 14.03 -9.12
N ILE A 36 22.86 14.19 -10.17
CA ILE A 36 22.83 15.38 -11.04
C ILE A 36 21.53 15.42 -11.84
N ILE A 37 21.17 14.33 -12.50
CA ILE A 37 19.99 14.28 -13.36
C ILE A 37 18.70 14.26 -12.52
N SER A 38 18.67 13.47 -11.45
CA SER A 38 17.49 13.37 -10.58
C SER A 38 17.17 14.70 -9.87
N HIS A 39 18.15 15.59 -9.70
CA HIS A 39 17.90 16.94 -9.20
C HIS A 39 16.86 17.70 -10.05
N PHE A 40 16.83 17.47 -11.36
CA PHE A 40 15.91 18.15 -12.27
C PHE A 40 14.46 17.65 -12.16
N ALA A 41 14.21 16.60 -11.38
CA ALA A 41 12.87 16.06 -11.12
C ALA A 41 12.03 16.93 -10.17
N HIS A 42 12.67 17.78 -9.35
CA HIS A 42 12.00 18.61 -8.35
C HIS A 42 11.04 19.64 -8.96
N LYS A 43 9.95 19.95 -8.23
CA LYS A 43 8.88 20.91 -8.61
C LYS A 43 9.34 22.32 -8.98
N LYS A 44 10.56 22.72 -8.58
CA LYS A 44 11.13 24.03 -8.93
C LYS A 44 11.47 24.17 -10.42
N PHE A 45 11.56 23.06 -11.15
CA PHE A 45 11.85 23.04 -12.57
C PHE A 45 10.56 23.01 -13.42
N PRO A 46 10.57 23.55 -14.64
CA PRO A 46 9.47 23.42 -15.60
C PRO A 46 9.12 21.96 -15.91
N SER A 47 7.86 21.70 -16.25
CA SER A 47 7.33 20.36 -16.50
C SER A 47 8.15 19.59 -17.55
N GLU A 48 8.57 20.24 -18.65
CA GLU A 48 9.34 19.59 -19.71
C GLU A 48 10.70 19.07 -19.22
N ILE A 49 11.38 19.83 -18.35
CA ILE A 49 12.64 19.41 -17.74
C ILE A 49 12.41 18.26 -16.76
N ARG A 50 11.35 18.35 -15.96
CA ARG A 50 10.99 17.30 -14.99
C ARG A 50 10.63 15.99 -15.70
N GLN A 51 9.92 16.04 -16.82
CA GLN A 51 9.57 14.88 -17.64
C GLN A 51 10.82 14.15 -18.16
N GLU A 52 11.82 14.88 -18.66
CA GLU A 52 13.08 14.27 -19.08
C GLU A 52 13.84 13.64 -17.89
N ALA A 53 13.85 14.31 -16.74
CA ALA A 53 14.44 13.74 -15.52
C ALA A 53 13.68 12.48 -15.06
N ALA A 54 12.35 12.46 -15.16
CA ALA A 54 11.54 11.30 -14.82
C ALA A 54 11.75 10.14 -15.81
N ALA A 55 11.93 10.43 -17.10
CA ALA A 55 12.30 9.43 -18.10
C ALA A 55 13.65 8.78 -17.79
N PHE A 56 14.63 9.56 -17.31
CA PHE A 56 15.89 9.03 -16.79
C PHE A 56 15.65 8.12 -15.57
N VAL A 57 14.92 8.58 -14.56
CA VAL A 57 14.60 7.80 -13.34
C VAL A 57 13.93 6.48 -13.70
N ARG A 58 13.00 6.48 -14.66
CA ARG A 58 12.33 5.28 -15.16
C ARG A 58 13.31 4.25 -15.71
N GLN A 59 14.30 4.68 -16.49
CA GLN A 59 15.33 3.79 -17.02
C GLN A 59 16.18 3.18 -15.90
N MET A 60 16.51 3.95 -14.85
CA MET A 60 17.39 3.47 -13.78
C MET A 60 16.85 2.25 -13.02
N TYR A 61 15.52 2.14 -12.85
CA TYR A 61 14.91 0.99 -12.15
C TYR A 61 14.41 -0.13 -13.07
N GLN A 62 14.47 0.04 -14.40
CA GLN A 62 13.99 -0.95 -15.38
C GLN A 62 15.11 -1.77 -16.03
N THR A 63 16.31 -1.23 -16.14
CA THR A 63 17.36 -1.81 -16.99
C THR A 63 18.09 -2.99 -16.35
N SER A 64 18.78 -2.77 -15.22
CA SER A 64 19.58 -3.82 -14.58
C SER A 64 19.50 -3.77 -13.06
N THR A 65 19.80 -4.90 -12.41
CA THR A 65 19.93 -4.97 -10.95
C THR A 65 20.99 -4.01 -10.43
N LEU A 66 22.08 -3.82 -11.17
CA LEU A 66 23.19 -2.94 -10.79
C LEU A 66 22.78 -1.46 -10.89
N THR A 67 22.10 -1.04 -11.96
CA THR A 67 21.62 0.34 -12.11
C THR A 67 20.63 0.70 -11.01
N LEU A 68 19.73 -0.21 -10.65
CA LEU A 68 18.78 0.00 -9.56
C LEU A 68 19.51 0.11 -8.20
N GLN A 69 20.52 -0.71 -7.94
CA GLN A 69 21.34 -0.61 -6.73
C GLN A 69 22.08 0.73 -6.65
N MET A 70 22.68 1.19 -7.75
CA MET A 70 23.32 2.50 -7.83
C MET A 70 22.31 3.62 -7.60
N PHE A 71 21.13 3.53 -8.22
CA PHE A 71 20.05 4.49 -8.05
C PHE A 71 19.62 4.63 -6.58
N ILE A 72 19.43 3.50 -5.89
CA ILE A 72 19.13 3.46 -4.45
C ILE A 72 20.28 4.09 -3.65
N GLY A 73 21.52 3.68 -3.93
CA GLY A 73 22.73 4.17 -3.24
C GLY A 73 22.96 5.67 -3.40
N CYS A 74 22.51 6.26 -4.51
CA CYS A 74 22.57 7.69 -4.78
C CYS A 74 21.38 8.50 -4.25
N GLY A 75 20.51 7.91 -3.42
CA GLY A 75 19.36 8.60 -2.81
C GLY A 75 18.09 8.60 -3.66
N GLY A 76 18.03 7.79 -4.72
CA GLY A 76 16.89 7.72 -5.64
C GLY A 76 15.55 7.34 -5.00
N LEU A 77 15.56 6.72 -3.81
CA LEU A 77 14.34 6.42 -3.06
C LEU A 77 13.52 7.69 -2.73
N ASN A 78 14.19 8.80 -2.41
CA ASN A 78 13.50 10.06 -2.10
C ASN A 78 12.80 10.60 -3.35
N VAL A 79 13.43 10.49 -4.52
CA VAL A 79 12.87 10.92 -5.81
C VAL A 79 11.60 10.12 -6.14
N LEU A 80 11.60 8.81 -5.88
CA LEU A 80 10.42 7.98 -6.07
C LEU A 80 9.27 8.36 -5.12
N VAL A 81 9.58 8.74 -3.88
CA VAL A 81 8.57 9.21 -2.93
C VAL A 81 8.00 10.56 -3.37
N GLU A 82 8.84 11.51 -3.79
CA GLU A 82 8.38 12.80 -4.32
C GLU A 82 7.45 12.63 -5.54
N PHE A 83 7.74 11.67 -6.41
CA PHE A 83 6.87 11.33 -7.54
C PHE A 83 5.50 10.77 -7.13
N LEU A 84 5.43 10.03 -6.02
CA LEU A 84 4.16 9.54 -5.48
C LEU A 84 3.30 10.65 -4.86
N GLU A 85 3.91 11.75 -4.45
CA GLU A 85 3.22 12.92 -3.88
C GLU A 85 2.64 13.86 -4.94
N GLU A 86 2.84 13.58 -6.22
CA GLU A 86 2.21 14.33 -7.31
C GLU A 86 0.72 14.04 -7.43
N ASP A 87 -0.03 14.97 -8.04
CA ASP A 87 -1.43 14.72 -8.33
C ASP A 87 -1.55 13.76 -9.52
N LEU A 88 -2.23 12.63 -9.31
CA LEU A 88 -2.46 11.64 -10.37
C LEU A 88 -3.25 12.22 -11.57
N GLU A 89 -4.08 13.25 -11.37
CA GLU A 89 -4.89 13.86 -12.44
C GLU A 89 -4.04 14.77 -13.33
N ASP A 90 -3.18 15.59 -12.73
CA ASP A 90 -2.35 16.56 -13.45
C ASP A 90 -1.02 15.97 -13.92
N ASP A 91 -0.42 15.09 -13.11
CA ASP A 91 0.97 14.64 -13.21
C ASP A 91 1.07 13.10 -13.19
N ARG A 92 0.14 12.42 -13.89
CA ARG A 92 -0.02 10.96 -13.92
C ARG A 92 1.28 10.20 -14.13
N ASP A 93 2.10 10.60 -15.11
CA ASP A 93 3.34 9.91 -15.46
C ASP A 93 4.33 9.85 -14.29
N PHE A 94 4.45 10.92 -13.49
CA PHE A 94 5.31 10.92 -12.32
C PHE A 94 4.82 9.89 -11.30
N VAL A 95 3.53 9.89 -10.99
CA VAL A 95 2.93 8.95 -10.04
C VAL A 95 3.13 7.49 -10.49
N LEU A 96 2.94 7.21 -11.78
CA LEU A 96 3.20 5.89 -12.36
C LEU A 96 4.67 5.48 -12.18
N ILE A 97 5.60 6.39 -12.47
CA ILE A 97 7.03 6.15 -12.29
C ILE A 97 7.35 5.90 -10.82
N GLY A 98 6.74 6.64 -9.90
CA GLY A 98 6.85 6.44 -8.45
C GLY A 98 6.38 5.05 -7.99
N VAL A 99 5.15 4.65 -8.34
CA VAL A 99 4.58 3.34 -7.97
C VAL A 99 5.45 2.21 -8.51
N ASN A 100 5.83 2.31 -9.79
CA ASN A 100 6.61 1.28 -10.46
C ASN A 100 8.03 1.19 -9.89
N GLY A 101 8.67 2.33 -9.62
CA GLY A 101 9.99 2.37 -9.00
C GLY A 101 10.00 1.78 -7.60
N VAL A 102 9.04 2.15 -6.74
CA VAL A 102 8.93 1.59 -5.38
C VAL A 102 8.69 0.07 -5.45
N TRP A 103 7.83 -0.38 -6.35
CA TRP A 103 7.63 -1.81 -6.58
C TRP A 103 8.91 -2.54 -7.04
N SER A 104 9.68 -1.94 -7.96
CA SER A 104 10.96 -2.48 -8.42
C SER A 104 11.98 -2.58 -7.28
N VAL A 105 12.07 -1.57 -6.40
CA VAL A 105 12.94 -1.60 -5.22
C VAL A 105 12.63 -2.81 -4.33
N PHE A 106 11.36 -3.11 -4.09
CA PHE A 106 10.97 -4.27 -3.28
C PHE A 106 11.17 -5.63 -3.96
N ASN A 107 11.32 -5.66 -5.28
CA ASN A 107 11.63 -6.87 -6.06
C ASN A 107 13.11 -7.01 -6.37
N LEU A 108 13.93 -6.05 -5.95
CA LEU A 108 15.37 -6.11 -6.08
C LEU A 108 15.91 -7.36 -5.38
N GLN A 109 16.54 -8.24 -6.14
CA GLN A 109 17.33 -9.32 -5.61
C GLN A 109 18.70 -8.77 -5.25
N GLY A 110 18.92 -8.50 -3.96
CA GLY A 110 20.13 -7.87 -3.48
C GLY A 110 20.44 -8.22 -2.03
N PRO A 111 21.58 -7.74 -1.50
CA PRO A 111 21.99 -8.00 -0.13
C PRO A 111 21.09 -7.32 0.91
N THR A 112 20.40 -6.24 0.52
CA THR A 112 19.50 -5.48 1.40
C THR A 112 18.17 -6.22 1.61
N PRO A 113 17.84 -6.62 2.85
CA PRO A 113 16.56 -7.27 3.14
C PRO A 113 15.37 -6.34 2.88
N LYS A 114 14.22 -6.91 2.46
CA LYS A 114 12.98 -6.12 2.24
C LYS A 114 12.55 -5.31 3.48
N ASN A 115 12.81 -5.83 4.68
CA ASN A 115 12.47 -5.13 5.93
C ASN A 115 13.23 -3.80 6.09
N ASP A 116 14.46 -3.69 5.56
CA ASP A 116 15.21 -2.43 5.61
C ASP A 116 14.61 -1.40 4.66
N PHE A 117 14.13 -1.81 3.48
CA PHE A 117 13.35 -0.91 2.62
C PHE A 117 12.04 -0.47 3.28
N CYS A 118 11.35 -1.37 3.99
CA CYS A 118 10.16 -0.98 4.76
C CYS A 118 10.50 0.10 5.81
N ARG A 119 11.62 -0.02 6.54
CA ARG A 119 12.08 1.00 7.50
C ARG A 119 12.40 2.34 6.85
N ILE A 120 13.04 2.32 5.67
CA ILE A 120 13.38 3.54 4.95
C ILE A 120 12.11 4.24 4.49
N PHE A 121 11.23 3.53 3.78
CA PHE A 121 10.01 4.10 3.24
C PHE A 121 8.96 4.47 4.30
N SER A 122 8.94 3.81 5.46
CA SER A 122 8.03 4.18 6.55
C SER A 122 8.33 5.57 7.12
N ARG A 123 9.58 6.04 7.04
CA ARG A 123 9.98 7.39 7.48
C ARG A 123 9.42 8.49 6.58
N SER A 124 9.18 8.17 5.31
CA SER A 124 8.62 9.10 4.32
C SER A 124 7.11 8.91 4.11
N SER A 125 6.42 8.17 5.00
CA SER A 125 4.97 7.94 4.95
C SER A 125 4.43 7.43 3.60
N VAL A 126 5.19 6.61 2.88
CA VAL A 126 4.89 6.22 1.48
C VAL A 126 3.49 5.59 1.28
N LEU A 127 2.93 4.95 2.31
CA LEU A 127 1.61 4.33 2.22
C LEU A 127 0.48 5.36 2.08
N TYR A 128 0.68 6.60 2.52
CA TYR A 128 -0.31 7.67 2.36
C TYR A 128 -0.56 8.01 0.88
N PRO A 129 0.43 8.45 0.09
CA PRO A 129 0.22 8.69 -1.32
C PRO A 129 -0.21 7.42 -2.07
N LEU A 130 0.37 6.25 -1.75
CA LEU A 130 -0.06 4.99 -2.37
C LEU A 130 -1.54 4.68 -2.12
N SER A 131 -2.08 5.01 -0.94
CA SER A 131 -3.51 4.84 -0.66
C SER A 131 -4.38 5.78 -1.50
N LEU A 132 -3.92 7.01 -1.78
CA LEU A 132 -4.61 7.95 -2.67
C LEU A 132 -4.64 7.44 -4.10
N VAL A 133 -3.48 6.97 -4.60
CA VAL A 133 -3.37 6.40 -5.93
C VAL A 133 -4.29 5.18 -6.05
N LEU A 134 -4.28 4.28 -5.06
CA LEU A 134 -5.15 3.10 -5.04
C LEU A 134 -6.63 3.47 -5.18
N SER A 135 -7.13 4.45 -4.41
CA SER A 135 -8.52 4.91 -4.50
C SER A 135 -8.89 5.37 -5.92
N LYS A 136 -7.99 6.13 -6.57
CA LYS A 136 -8.22 6.66 -7.92
C LYS A 136 -8.16 5.55 -8.98
N VAL A 137 -7.13 4.69 -8.96
CA VAL A 137 -6.99 3.62 -9.96
C VAL A 137 -8.03 2.50 -9.83
N LEU A 138 -8.76 2.44 -8.70
CA LEU A 138 -9.94 1.59 -8.55
C LEU A 138 -11.18 2.12 -9.29
N GLU A 139 -11.14 3.34 -9.85
CA GLU A 139 -12.20 3.93 -10.70
C GLU A 139 -11.88 3.75 -12.18
N GLU A 140 -10.67 3.29 -12.50
CA GLU A 140 -10.16 3.15 -13.86
C GLU A 140 -10.25 1.70 -14.33
N ASP A 141 -10.60 1.53 -15.61
CA ASP A 141 -10.55 0.25 -16.30
C ASP A 141 -9.24 0.11 -17.10
N GLY A 142 -8.80 -1.13 -17.30
CA GLY A 142 -7.69 -1.48 -18.19
C GLY A 142 -6.48 -2.10 -17.51
N GLU A 143 -5.64 -2.76 -18.31
CA GLU A 143 -4.51 -3.57 -17.82
C GLU A 143 -3.51 -2.77 -16.98
N VAL A 144 -3.29 -1.50 -17.32
CA VAL A 144 -2.37 -0.62 -16.58
C VAL A 144 -2.93 -0.33 -15.19
N ALA A 145 -4.22 0.00 -15.06
CA ALA A 145 -4.85 0.25 -13.77
C ALA A 145 -4.84 -1.00 -12.90
N GLU A 146 -5.16 -2.16 -13.48
CA GLU A 146 -5.10 -3.45 -12.78
C GLU A 146 -3.69 -3.78 -12.27
N LEU A 147 -2.68 -3.57 -13.11
CA LEU A 147 -1.28 -3.78 -12.73
C LEU A 147 -0.87 -2.86 -11.57
N LEU A 148 -1.28 -1.60 -11.58
CA LEU A 148 -0.99 -0.65 -10.50
C LEU A 148 -1.68 -1.07 -9.21
N GLN A 149 -2.95 -1.49 -9.27
CA GLN A 149 -3.66 -2.01 -8.11
C GLN A 149 -2.87 -3.18 -7.48
N ASP A 150 -2.42 -4.14 -8.30
CA ASP A 150 -1.68 -5.31 -7.83
C ASP A 150 -0.33 -4.93 -7.19
N ARG A 151 0.38 -3.98 -7.80
CA ARG A 151 1.65 -3.46 -7.26
C ARG A 151 1.44 -2.73 -5.94
N ILE A 152 0.46 -1.83 -5.87
CA ILE A 152 0.18 -1.06 -4.65
C ILE A 152 -0.22 -2.00 -3.52
N VAL A 153 -1.17 -2.92 -3.77
CA VAL A 153 -1.60 -3.92 -2.78
C VAL A 153 -0.44 -4.81 -2.34
N GLY A 154 0.44 -5.19 -3.27
CA GLY A 154 1.68 -5.90 -2.97
C GLY A 154 2.61 -5.12 -2.02
N ILE A 155 2.77 -3.80 -2.24
CA ILE A 155 3.56 -2.92 -1.36
C ILE A 155 2.96 -2.90 0.04
N PHE A 156 1.64 -2.67 0.16
CA PHE A 156 0.95 -2.73 1.46
C PHE A 156 1.22 -4.06 2.18
N MET A 157 1.09 -5.17 1.47
CA MET A 157 1.37 -6.50 2.03
C MET A 157 2.79 -6.64 2.59
N LEU A 158 3.81 -6.11 1.90
CA LEU A 158 5.20 -6.13 2.39
C LEU A 158 5.35 -5.36 3.71
N PHE A 159 4.71 -4.20 3.85
CA PHE A 159 4.71 -3.45 5.11
C PHE A 159 4.02 -4.21 6.25
N SER A 160 2.95 -4.95 5.98
CA SER A 160 2.30 -5.77 7.03
C SER A 160 3.13 -6.96 7.51
N GLN A 161 4.13 -7.38 6.74
CA GLN A 161 5.04 -8.47 7.07
C GLN A 161 6.35 -7.97 7.69
N ALA A 162 6.57 -6.65 7.69
CA ALA A 162 7.71 -6.02 8.33
C ALA A 162 7.70 -6.24 9.85
N GLU A 163 8.77 -5.82 10.52
CA GLU A 163 8.85 -5.86 11.98
C GLU A 163 7.82 -4.96 12.67
N THR A 164 7.57 -5.22 13.95
CA THR A 164 6.56 -4.54 14.77
C THR A 164 6.65 -3.01 14.70
N HIS A 165 7.85 -2.45 14.82
CA HIS A 165 8.05 -1.00 14.79
C HIS A 165 7.55 -0.38 13.48
N VAL A 166 7.83 -1.01 12.34
CA VAL A 166 7.35 -0.55 11.04
C VAL A 166 5.82 -0.66 10.96
N LYS A 167 5.24 -1.76 11.42
CA LYS A 167 3.78 -1.94 11.44
C LYS A 167 3.06 -0.86 12.23
N GLU A 168 3.63 -0.46 13.37
CA GLU A 168 3.12 0.64 14.20
C GLU A 168 3.19 1.98 13.47
N LEU A 169 4.33 2.28 12.81
CA LEU A 169 4.50 3.51 12.04
C LEU A 169 3.52 3.62 10.86
N VAL A 170 3.23 2.51 10.18
CA VAL A 170 2.34 2.51 9.01
C VAL A 170 0.86 2.36 9.34
N ALA A 171 0.51 2.08 10.60
CA ALA A 171 -0.87 2.05 11.08
C ALA A 171 -1.44 3.48 11.24
N ASP A 172 -1.32 4.29 10.18
CA ASP A 172 -1.84 5.64 10.13
C ASP A 172 -3.37 5.65 9.93
N ARG A 173 -4.06 6.53 10.65
CA ARG A 173 -5.52 6.60 10.65
C ARG A 173 -6.08 6.95 9.26
N MET A 174 -5.46 7.88 8.52
CA MET A 174 -5.95 8.30 7.22
C MET A 174 -5.77 7.19 6.18
N VAL A 175 -4.61 6.53 6.20
CA VAL A 175 -4.32 5.36 5.36
C VAL A 175 -5.33 4.25 5.62
N LEU A 176 -5.51 3.85 6.89
CA LEU A 176 -6.43 2.78 7.26
C LEU A 176 -7.86 3.10 6.85
N LYS A 177 -8.34 4.32 7.14
CA LYS A 177 -9.69 4.76 6.78
C LYS A 177 -9.94 4.66 5.28
N ARG A 178 -8.94 5.02 4.46
CA ARG A 178 -9.04 4.96 3.00
C ARG A 178 -9.05 3.52 2.50
N VAL A 179 -8.07 2.73 2.93
CA VAL A 179 -7.97 1.30 2.57
C VAL A 179 -9.25 0.54 2.93
N LEU A 180 -9.80 0.76 4.13
CA LEU A 180 -11.03 0.13 4.59
C LEU A 180 -12.21 0.45 3.67
N LYS A 181 -12.39 1.73 3.29
CA LYS A 181 -13.46 2.15 2.37
C LYS A 181 -13.33 1.53 0.99
N ASP A 182 -12.10 1.37 0.51
CA ASP A 182 -11.84 0.85 -0.83
C ASP A 182 -11.99 -0.68 -0.93
N LEU A 183 -12.04 -1.42 0.19
CA LEU A 183 -12.14 -2.88 0.19
C LEU A 183 -13.26 -3.43 -0.68
N GLN A 184 -14.45 -2.82 -0.68
CA GLN A 184 -15.60 -3.30 -1.47
C GLN A 184 -15.43 -3.10 -2.98
N ARG A 185 -14.55 -2.18 -3.38
CA ARG A 185 -14.29 -1.83 -4.78
C ARG A 185 -13.18 -2.68 -5.40
N MET A 186 -12.39 -3.37 -4.58
CA MET A 186 -11.26 -4.17 -5.03
C MET A 186 -11.69 -5.51 -5.63
N ARG A 187 -10.93 -5.96 -6.63
CA ARG A 187 -11.01 -7.32 -7.16
C ARG A 187 -10.76 -8.35 -6.04
N PRO A 188 -11.34 -9.56 -6.09
CA PRO A 188 -11.27 -10.54 -4.99
C PRO A 188 -9.86 -10.81 -4.46
N ALA A 189 -8.87 -10.97 -5.35
CA ALA A 189 -7.48 -11.22 -4.96
C ALA A 189 -6.88 -10.04 -4.15
N ASN A 190 -7.13 -8.81 -4.60
CA ASN A 190 -6.65 -7.59 -3.96
C ASN A 190 -7.39 -7.31 -2.65
N GLN A 191 -8.70 -7.53 -2.63
CA GLN A 191 -9.52 -7.44 -1.41
C GLN A 191 -9.00 -8.39 -0.32
N ILE A 192 -8.73 -9.65 -0.65
CA ILE A 192 -8.20 -10.64 0.30
C ILE A 192 -6.81 -10.25 0.79
N SER A 193 -5.95 -9.76 -0.11
CA SER A 193 -4.61 -9.27 0.27
C SER A 193 -4.72 -8.07 1.21
N MET A 194 -5.56 -7.09 0.92
CA MET A 194 -5.74 -5.95 1.83
C MET A 194 -6.39 -6.31 3.17
N LEU A 195 -7.27 -7.30 3.20
CA LEU A 195 -7.76 -7.86 4.47
C LEU A 195 -6.63 -8.56 5.27
N LYS A 196 -5.70 -9.24 4.61
CA LYS A 196 -4.51 -9.81 5.27
C LYS A 196 -3.59 -8.71 5.81
N PHE A 197 -3.41 -7.60 5.09
CA PHE A 197 -2.70 -6.42 5.57
C PHE A 197 -3.32 -5.92 6.89
N ILE A 198 -4.64 -5.67 6.91
CA ILE A 198 -5.37 -5.21 8.10
C ILE A 198 -5.27 -6.23 9.24
N LYS A 199 -5.44 -7.52 8.94
CA LYS A 199 -5.30 -8.61 9.92
C LYS A 199 -3.93 -8.60 10.59
N ASN A 200 -2.86 -8.49 9.82
CA ASN A 200 -1.50 -8.47 10.34
C ASN A 200 -1.25 -7.26 11.26
N LEU A 201 -1.85 -6.10 10.98
CA LEU A 201 -1.79 -4.95 11.88
C LEU A 201 -2.59 -5.22 13.16
N SER A 202 -3.82 -5.75 13.03
CA SER A 202 -4.68 -6.07 14.18
C SER A 202 -4.07 -7.07 15.17
N MET A 203 -3.03 -7.81 14.80
CA MET A 203 -2.31 -8.67 15.75
C MET A 203 -1.52 -7.87 16.81
N LEU A 204 -1.28 -6.58 16.56
CA LEU A 204 -0.58 -5.67 17.46
C LEU A 204 -1.57 -4.78 18.20
N THR A 205 -1.57 -4.88 19.53
CA THR A 205 -2.47 -4.09 20.38
C THR A 205 -2.27 -2.59 20.25
N THR A 206 -1.05 -2.15 19.94
CA THR A 206 -0.67 -0.75 19.71
C THR A 206 -1.35 -0.13 18.49
N THR A 207 -1.80 -0.94 17.52
CA THR A 207 -2.50 -0.46 16.31
C THR A 207 -4.02 -0.38 16.47
N HIS A 208 -4.56 -0.94 17.54
CA HIS A 208 -6.01 -1.11 17.72
C HIS A 208 -6.77 0.22 17.76
N GLU A 209 -6.20 1.25 18.39
CA GLU A 209 -6.83 2.56 18.45
C GLU A 209 -6.93 3.20 17.06
N ALA A 210 -5.88 3.10 16.23
CA ALA A 210 -5.90 3.59 14.87
C ALA A 210 -6.94 2.85 13.99
N LEU A 211 -7.06 1.53 14.16
CA LEU A 211 -8.07 0.71 13.49
C LEU A 211 -9.49 1.07 13.94
N GLN A 212 -9.72 1.27 15.24
CA GLN A 212 -11.03 1.69 15.74
C GLN A 212 -11.39 3.10 15.24
N ASN A 213 -10.46 4.06 15.32
CA ASN A 213 -10.66 5.45 14.89
C ASN A 213 -10.79 5.62 13.37
N SER A 214 -10.54 4.56 12.59
CA SER A 214 -10.77 4.49 11.14
C SER A 214 -12.07 3.75 10.77
N ASN A 215 -12.93 3.47 11.75
CA ASN A 215 -14.22 2.77 11.60
C ASN A 215 -14.04 1.32 11.09
N ALA A 216 -12.96 0.64 11.46
CA ALA A 216 -12.71 -0.72 10.98
C ALA A 216 -13.84 -1.69 11.34
N ILE A 217 -14.39 -1.62 12.56
CA ILE A 217 -15.43 -2.54 13.03
C ILE A 217 -16.70 -2.42 12.19
N GLU A 218 -17.21 -1.21 11.99
CA GLU A 218 -18.37 -0.91 11.12
C GLU A 218 -18.14 -1.45 9.69
N VAL A 219 -17.04 -1.01 9.04
CA VAL A 219 -16.76 -1.36 7.64
C VAL A 219 -16.58 -2.87 7.44
N LEU A 220 -15.87 -3.55 8.35
CA LEU A 220 -15.66 -4.99 8.27
C LEU A 220 -16.96 -5.76 8.52
N THR A 221 -17.85 -5.26 9.37
CA THR A 221 -19.15 -5.87 9.64
C THR A 221 -20.06 -5.78 8.42
N ASP A 222 -20.10 -4.61 7.78
CA ASP A 222 -20.85 -4.41 6.53
C ASP A 222 -20.29 -5.26 5.39
N LEU A 223 -18.96 -5.37 5.28
CA LEU A 223 -18.31 -6.24 4.31
C LEU A 223 -18.61 -7.72 4.56
N LEU A 224 -18.63 -8.16 5.83
CA LEU A 224 -19.00 -9.54 6.18
C LEU A 224 -20.44 -9.83 5.75
N LYS A 225 -21.36 -8.91 6.01
CA LYS A 225 -22.77 -9.02 5.63
C LYS A 225 -22.96 -9.08 4.12
N SER A 226 -22.29 -8.20 3.37
CA SER A 226 -22.42 -8.16 1.90
C SER A 226 -21.73 -9.34 1.21
N SER A 227 -20.64 -9.88 1.80
CA SER A 227 -19.89 -11.01 1.25
C SER A 227 -20.60 -12.35 1.36
N MET A 228 -21.66 -12.49 2.18
CA MET A 228 -22.37 -13.77 2.39
C MET A 228 -22.86 -14.47 1.12
N LYS A 229 -23.09 -13.72 0.04
CA LYS A 229 -23.56 -14.23 -1.25
C LYS A 229 -22.43 -14.36 -2.30
N MET A 230 -21.21 -13.97 -1.96
CA MET A 230 -20.07 -13.97 -2.89
C MET A 230 -19.40 -15.34 -2.97
N LYS A 231 -18.79 -15.65 -4.13
CA LYS A 231 -18.08 -16.92 -4.35
C LYS A 231 -16.89 -17.10 -3.40
N HIS A 232 -16.21 -16.02 -3.05
CA HIS A 232 -15.05 -15.96 -2.16
C HIS A 232 -15.40 -15.60 -0.70
N PHE A 233 -16.65 -15.87 -0.29
CA PHE A 233 -17.16 -15.60 1.06
C PHE A 233 -16.29 -16.21 2.16
N ARG A 234 -15.82 -17.44 1.97
CA ARG A 234 -15.06 -18.18 2.99
C ARG A 234 -13.74 -17.49 3.29
N GLU A 235 -13.00 -17.09 2.27
CA GLU A 235 -11.70 -16.42 2.39
C GLU A 235 -11.83 -15.04 3.04
N VAL A 236 -12.84 -14.26 2.61
CA VAL A 236 -13.14 -12.93 3.15
C VAL A 236 -13.56 -13.02 4.61
N SER A 237 -14.52 -13.89 4.91
CA SER A 237 -15.02 -14.09 6.28
C SER A 237 -13.91 -14.54 7.22
N ASN A 238 -13.05 -15.45 6.77
CA ASN A 238 -11.92 -15.89 7.57
C ASN A 238 -11.02 -14.69 7.97
N GLN A 239 -10.69 -13.79 7.04
CA GLN A 239 -9.86 -12.63 7.40
C GLN A 239 -10.62 -11.67 8.32
N ILE A 240 -11.88 -11.35 8.02
CA ILE A 240 -12.70 -10.42 8.82
C ILE A 240 -12.87 -10.93 10.25
N LEU A 241 -13.23 -12.19 10.43
CA LEU A 241 -13.43 -12.77 11.77
C LEU A 241 -12.14 -12.74 12.59
N ASN A 242 -10.97 -12.99 11.98
CA ASN A 242 -9.69 -12.85 12.66
C ASN A 242 -9.42 -11.41 13.11
N ILE A 243 -9.71 -10.42 12.25
CA ILE A 243 -9.56 -9.00 12.60
C ILE A 243 -10.50 -8.64 13.75
N LEU A 244 -11.78 -9.00 13.66
CA LEU A 244 -12.77 -8.73 14.69
C LEU A 244 -12.42 -9.41 16.02
N TYR A 245 -11.92 -10.65 15.99
CA TYR A 245 -11.42 -11.34 17.17
C TYR A 245 -10.30 -10.55 17.83
N ASN A 246 -9.27 -10.18 17.08
CA ASN A 246 -8.14 -9.42 17.62
C ASN A 246 -8.58 -8.07 18.21
N LEU A 247 -9.49 -7.36 17.52
CA LEU A 247 -10.00 -6.07 17.95
C LEU A 247 -10.97 -6.16 19.14
N CYS A 248 -11.76 -7.21 19.26
CA CYS A 248 -12.76 -7.30 20.34
C CYS A 248 -12.20 -7.95 21.60
N ARG A 249 -11.15 -8.76 21.49
CA ARG A 249 -10.61 -9.50 22.62
C ARG A 249 -10.17 -8.56 23.74
N LEU A 250 -10.73 -8.79 24.93
CA LEU A 250 -10.44 -8.03 26.17
C LEU A 250 -10.73 -6.51 26.07
N SER A 251 -11.63 -6.06 25.19
CA SER A 251 -11.97 -4.63 25.07
C SER A 251 -13.46 -4.38 24.99
N LYS A 252 -14.07 -4.01 26.13
CA LYS A 252 -15.50 -3.70 26.22
C LYS A 252 -15.97 -2.63 25.22
N PRO A 253 -15.28 -1.48 25.04
CA PRO A 253 -15.73 -0.47 24.08
C PRO A 253 -15.81 -1.00 22.65
N ARG A 254 -14.86 -1.84 22.23
CA ARG A 254 -14.84 -2.44 20.88
C ARG A 254 -15.86 -3.56 20.72
N GLN A 255 -16.13 -4.32 21.78
CA GLN A 255 -17.19 -5.33 21.79
C GLN A 255 -18.59 -4.69 21.70
N GLU A 256 -18.81 -3.59 22.42
CA GLU A 256 -20.04 -2.78 22.35
C GLU A 256 -20.21 -2.19 20.95
N ASP A 257 -19.17 -1.58 20.39
CA ASP A 257 -19.16 -1.05 19.02
C ASP A 257 -19.48 -2.15 17.98
N ALA A 258 -18.85 -3.32 18.09
CA ALA A 258 -19.13 -4.45 17.20
C ALA A 258 -20.59 -4.93 17.30
N ALA A 259 -21.17 -4.96 18.49
CA ALA A 259 -22.56 -5.33 18.65
C ALA A 259 -23.53 -4.28 18.11
N LEU A 260 -23.25 -2.99 18.32
CA LEU A 260 -24.03 -1.89 17.74
C LEU A 260 -24.03 -1.93 16.20
N ASN A 261 -22.91 -2.35 15.60
CA ASN A 261 -22.80 -2.57 14.15
C ASN A 261 -23.42 -3.89 13.67
N GLY A 262 -23.99 -4.71 14.55
CA GLY A 262 -24.73 -5.93 14.17
C GLY A 262 -23.85 -7.17 13.94
N VAL A 263 -22.67 -7.26 14.56
CA VAL A 263 -21.81 -8.45 14.46
C VAL A 263 -22.48 -9.71 15.03
N ILE A 264 -23.25 -9.59 16.13
CA ILE A 264 -23.82 -10.76 16.84
C ILE A 264 -24.74 -11.61 15.93
N PRO A 265 -25.77 -11.04 15.25
CA PRO A 265 -26.60 -11.81 14.31
C PRO A 265 -25.83 -12.48 13.18
N LEU A 266 -24.76 -11.83 12.68
CA LEU A 266 -23.91 -12.39 11.64
C LEU A 266 -23.13 -13.59 12.15
N LEU A 267 -22.51 -13.49 13.32
CA LEU A 267 -21.80 -14.60 13.94
C LEU A 267 -22.73 -15.78 14.24
N GLN A 268 -23.93 -15.54 14.76
CA GLN A 268 -24.94 -16.58 14.97
C GLN A 268 -25.32 -17.31 13.67
N THR A 269 -25.36 -16.58 12.56
CA THR A 269 -25.62 -17.17 11.23
C THR A 269 -24.43 -17.99 10.76
N ILE A 270 -23.20 -17.48 10.93
CA ILE A 270 -21.96 -18.17 10.53
C ILE A 270 -21.74 -19.46 11.34
N VAL A 271 -22.04 -19.47 12.65
CA VAL A 271 -21.90 -20.68 13.49
C VAL A 271 -22.80 -21.83 13.05
N LYS A 272 -23.91 -21.54 12.35
CA LYS A 272 -24.80 -22.53 11.75
C LYS A 272 -24.28 -23.09 10.42
N THR A 273 -23.19 -22.53 9.88
CA THR A 273 -22.53 -23.01 8.65
C THR A 273 -21.47 -24.08 8.94
N GLU A 274 -20.90 -24.65 7.87
CA GLU A 274 -19.84 -25.68 7.97
C GLU A 274 -18.50 -25.12 8.48
N TRP A 275 -17.62 -26.03 8.92
CA TRP A 275 -16.23 -25.72 9.27
C TRP A 275 -15.45 -25.12 8.09
N PRO A 276 -14.45 -24.25 8.30
CA PRO A 276 -13.82 -23.87 9.58
C PRO A 276 -14.34 -22.54 10.19
N LEU A 277 -15.26 -21.83 9.54
CA LEU A 277 -15.70 -20.50 9.99
C LEU A 277 -16.28 -20.50 11.41
N LYS A 278 -16.88 -21.62 11.81
CA LYS A 278 -17.38 -21.86 13.16
C LYS A 278 -16.30 -21.73 14.24
N GLU A 279 -15.05 -22.16 14.00
CA GLU A 279 -13.95 -22.05 14.97
C GLU A 279 -13.57 -20.61 15.27
N PHE A 280 -13.70 -19.73 14.27
CA PHE A 280 -13.36 -18.32 14.42
C PHE A 280 -14.51 -17.51 15.02
N ALA A 281 -15.76 -17.85 14.68
CA ALA A 281 -16.94 -17.12 15.13
C ALA A 281 -17.30 -17.40 16.60
N LEU A 282 -17.13 -18.65 17.07
CA LEU A 282 -17.49 -19.05 18.43
C LEU A 282 -16.74 -18.29 19.53
N PRO A 283 -15.39 -18.14 19.48
CA PRO A 283 -14.65 -17.37 20.48
C PRO A 283 -15.12 -15.92 20.58
N ILE A 284 -15.45 -15.28 19.46
CA ILE A 284 -15.93 -13.90 19.43
C ILE A 284 -17.30 -13.80 20.11
N LEU A 285 -18.23 -14.70 19.80
CA LEU A 285 -19.54 -14.75 20.45
C LEU A 285 -19.41 -14.99 21.96
N CYS A 286 -18.54 -15.93 22.36
CA CYS A 286 -18.28 -16.21 23.76
C CYS A 286 -17.75 -14.97 24.48
N ASP A 287 -16.73 -14.30 23.93
CA ASP A 287 -16.17 -13.08 24.52
C ASP A 287 -17.22 -11.97 24.66
N MET A 288 -18.12 -11.82 23.68
CA MET A 288 -19.21 -10.84 23.72
C MET A 288 -20.28 -11.18 24.78
N ALA A 289 -20.63 -12.46 24.96
CA ALA A 289 -21.65 -12.87 25.95
C ALA A 289 -21.24 -12.58 27.40
N HIS A 290 -19.93 -12.57 27.69
CA HIS A 290 -19.39 -12.28 29.02
C HIS A 290 -19.29 -10.77 29.33
N SER A 291 -19.46 -9.89 28.34
CA SER A 291 -19.06 -8.48 28.47
C SER A 291 -20.14 -7.47 28.85
N GLY A 292 -21.44 -7.82 28.90
CA GLY A 292 -22.45 -6.92 29.46
C GLY A 292 -23.91 -7.24 29.11
N LYS A 293 -24.85 -6.67 29.87
CA LYS A 293 -26.32 -6.89 29.73
C LYS A 293 -26.91 -6.43 28.38
N LEU A 294 -26.29 -5.45 27.70
CA LEU A 294 -26.71 -4.94 26.38
C LEU A 294 -26.41 -5.92 25.23
N LEU A 295 -25.52 -6.89 25.42
CA LEU A 295 -25.06 -7.83 24.39
C LEU A 295 -25.87 -9.14 24.35
N ARG A 296 -26.95 -9.23 25.14
CA ARG A 296 -27.75 -10.46 25.34
C ARG A 296 -29.07 -10.49 24.57
N SER A 297 -29.34 -9.48 23.75
CA SER A 297 -30.56 -9.37 22.91
C SER A 297 -30.30 -9.86 21.49
#